data_AF-A0A5C7TLB9-F1
#
_entry.id   AF-A0A5C7TLB9-F1
#
_cell.length_a   1.000
_cell.length_b   1.000
_cell.length_c   1.000
_cell.angle_alpha   90.00
_cell.angle_beta   90.00
_cell.angle_gamma   90.00
#
_symmetry.space_group_name_H-M   'P 1'
#
loop_
_entity.id
_entity.type
_entity.pdbx_description
1 polymer ?
#
loop_
_entity_poly.entity_id
_entity_poly.type
_entity_poly.pdbx_seq_one_letter_code
_entity_poly.pdbx_strand_id
1 'polypeptide(L)'
;MQVMHDTAAVMQALETQMAAAVGNINDLARQSQLINSIIQSISSIADQTNLLALNAAIEAARAGDQGRGFAVVADEVRQLASRTSAATAEITEVVNRNQQLSQSAVSIIEGSQQQALQVNQLVGQARDVINDIQSAAQKVVDAVSQFANRIHTKN
;
A
#
# COMPACT_ATOMS: atom_id res chain seq x y z
N MET A 1 -2.61 -34.16 11.11
CA MET A 1 -2.77 -33.61 9.75
C MET A 1 -3.71 -32.40 9.67
N GLN A 2 -4.82 -32.36 10.43
CA GLN A 2 -5.76 -31.23 10.42
C GLN A 2 -5.09 -29.86 10.59
N VAL A 3 -4.23 -29.71 11.60
CA VAL A 3 -3.52 -28.43 11.85
C VAL A 3 -2.68 -27.95 10.66
N MET A 4 -2.02 -28.87 9.94
CA MET A 4 -1.20 -28.52 8.76
C MET A 4 -2.07 -28.10 7.58
N HIS A 5 -3.18 -28.81 7.36
CA HIS A 5 -4.16 -28.44 6.36
C HIS A 5 -4.76 -27.06 6.64
N ASP A 6 -5.14 -26.80 7.89
CA ASP A 6 -5.71 -25.51 8.30
C ASP A 6 -4.67 -24.39 8.18
N THR A 7 -3.41 -24.65 8.51
CA THR A 7 -2.31 -23.67 8.33
C THR A 7 -2.12 -23.32 6.86
N ALA A 8 -2.10 -24.31 5.97
CA ALA A 8 -1.98 -24.08 4.53
C ALA A 8 -3.18 -23.29 3.97
N ALA A 9 -4.40 -23.59 4.43
CA ALA A 9 -5.60 -22.86 4.04
C ALA A 9 -5.55 -21.39 4.49
N VAL A 10 -5.10 -21.13 5.72
CA VAL A 10 -4.92 -19.75 6.22
C VAL A 10 -3.85 -19.01 5.42
N MET A 11 -2.75 -19.66 5.06
CA MET A 11 -1.72 -19.05 4.21
C MET A 11 -2.23 -18.71 2.81
N GLN A 12 -3.03 -19.58 2.19
CA GLN A 12 -3.63 -19.30 0.89
C GLN A 12 -4.60 -18.10 0.94
N ALA A 13 -5.39 -18.01 2.02
CA ALA A 13 -6.27 -16.86 2.25
C ALA A 13 -5.46 -15.57 2.46
N LEU A 14 -4.35 -15.65 3.21
CA LEU A 14 -3.43 -14.54 3.44
C LEU A 14 -2.82 -14.02 2.14
N GLU A 15 -2.34 -14.92 1.27
CA GLU A 15 -1.82 -14.56 -0.06
C GLU A 15 -2.86 -13.81 -0.90
N THR A 16 -4.11 -14.27 -0.88
CA THR A 16 -5.23 -13.65 -1.59
C THR A 16 -5.52 -12.25 -1.05
N GLN A 17 -5.55 -12.09 0.27
CA GLN A 17 -5.77 -10.80 0.92
C GLN A 17 -4.62 -9.81 0.65
N MET A 18 -3.38 -10.30 0.65
CA MET A 18 -2.20 -9.51 0.30
C MET A 18 -2.25 -9.04 -1.15
N ALA A 19 -2.62 -9.90 -2.09
CA ALA A 19 -2.79 -9.52 -3.49
C ALA A 19 -3.86 -8.44 -3.67
N ALA A 20 -4.99 -8.57 -2.97
CA ALA A 20 -6.04 -7.55 -2.97
C ALA A 20 -5.55 -6.21 -2.37
N ALA A 21 -4.78 -6.26 -1.27
CA ALA A 21 -4.21 -5.07 -0.65
C ALA A 21 -3.23 -4.34 -1.59
N VAL A 22 -2.38 -5.08 -2.32
CA VAL A 22 -1.50 -4.50 -3.36
C VAL A 22 -2.31 -3.82 -4.45
N GLY A 23 -3.41 -4.43 -4.90
CA GLY A 23 -4.33 -3.82 -5.86
C GLY A 23 -4.85 -2.45 -5.37
N ASN A 24 -5.39 -2.41 -4.16
CA ASN A 24 -5.92 -1.18 -3.56
C ASN A 24 -4.84 -0.09 -3.37
N ILE A 25 -3.62 -0.48 -2.99
CA ILE A 25 -2.50 0.47 -2.81
C ILE A 25 -2.04 1.02 -4.17
N ASN A 26 -2.03 0.19 -5.22
CA ASN A 26 -1.74 0.66 -6.57
C ASN A 26 -2.81 1.63 -7.08
N ASP A 27 -4.08 1.43 -6.73
CA ASP A 27 -5.16 2.38 -7.02
C ASP A 27 -4.94 3.71 -6.30
N LEU A 28 -4.54 3.67 -5.02
CA LEU A 28 -4.19 4.86 -4.25
C LEU A 28 -3.00 5.62 -4.85
N ALA A 29 -1.98 4.90 -5.34
CA ALA A 29 -0.85 5.50 -6.06
C ALA A 29 -1.30 6.21 -7.35
N ARG A 30 -2.16 5.56 -8.16
CA ARG A 30 -2.73 6.18 -9.37
C ARG A 30 -3.58 7.41 -9.05
N GLN A 31 -4.40 7.35 -8.00
CA GLN A 31 -5.17 8.51 -7.54
C GLN A 31 -4.27 9.65 -7.08
N SER A 32 -3.17 9.36 -6.39
CA SER A 32 -2.19 10.37 -5.96
C SER A 32 -1.55 11.09 -7.16
N GLN A 33 -1.23 10.36 -8.24
CA GLN A 33 -0.73 10.96 -9.48
C GLN A 33 -1.76 11.88 -10.16
N LEU A 34 -3.04 11.47 -10.17
CA LEU A 34 -4.12 12.31 -10.69
C LEU A 34 -4.28 13.58 -9.88
N ILE A 35 -4.24 13.49 -8.54
CA ILE A 35 -4.30 14.66 -7.66
C ILE A 35 -3.13 15.60 -7.94
N ASN A 36 -1.91 15.09 -8.08
CA ASN A 36 -0.74 15.92 -8.44
C ASN A 36 -0.96 16.70 -9.75
N SER A 37 -1.56 16.08 -10.76
CA SER A 37 -1.86 16.74 -12.05
C SER A 37 -2.89 17.87 -11.90
N ILE A 38 -3.92 17.65 -11.06
CA ILE A 38 -4.93 18.66 -10.75
C ILE A 38 -4.28 19.83 -9.99
N ILE A 39 -3.43 19.53 -9.00
CA ILE A 39 -2.75 20.55 -8.19
C ILE A 39 -1.79 21.39 -9.01
N GLN A 40 -1.05 20.78 -9.96
CA GLN A 40 -0.23 21.52 -10.92
C GLN A 40 -1.07 22.48 -11.77
N SER A 41 -2.25 22.05 -12.21
CA SER A 41 -3.18 22.92 -12.96
C SER A 41 -3.67 24.09 -12.11
N ILE A 42 -4.02 23.85 -10.83
CA ILE A 42 -4.46 24.90 -9.90
C ILE A 42 -3.32 25.88 -9.61
N SER A 43 -2.09 25.40 -9.41
CA SER A 43 -0.91 26.24 -9.22
C SER A 43 -0.69 27.13 -10.43
N SER A 44 -0.77 26.58 -11.65
CA SER A 44 -0.64 27.38 -12.87
C SER A 44 -1.75 28.44 -13.00
N ILE A 45 -2.98 28.15 -12.59
CA ILE A 45 -4.08 29.12 -12.58
C ILE A 45 -3.82 30.23 -11.57
N ALA A 46 -3.31 29.88 -10.39
CA ALA A 46 -2.96 30.85 -9.36
C ALA A 46 -1.83 31.78 -9.83
N ASP A 47 -0.78 31.24 -10.46
CA ASP A 47 0.31 32.03 -11.04
C ASP A 47 -0.18 32.99 -12.14
N GLN A 48 -1.06 32.52 -13.03
CA GLN A 48 -1.67 33.36 -14.06
C GLN A 48 -2.55 34.45 -13.46
N THR A 49 -3.32 34.12 -12.43
CA THR A 49 -4.18 35.08 -11.72
C THR A 49 -3.35 36.14 -11.01
N ASN A 50 -2.22 35.73 -10.41
CA ASN A 50 -1.25 36.63 -9.79
C ASN A 50 -0.64 37.61 -10.82
N LEU A 51 -0.28 37.13 -12.02
CA LEU A 51 0.22 37.98 -13.11
C LEU A 51 -0.86 38.93 -13.66
N LEU A 52 -2.10 38.46 -13.81
CA LEU A 52 -3.22 39.30 -14.23
C LEU A 52 -3.51 40.40 -13.22
N ALA A 53 -3.51 40.07 -11.93
CA ALA A 53 -3.67 41.03 -10.84
C ALA A 53 -2.54 42.06 -10.81
N LEU A 54 -1.30 41.64 -11.05
CA LEU A 54 -0.16 42.56 -11.16
C LEU A 54 -0.34 43.56 -12.31
N ASN A 55 -0.74 43.09 -13.49
CA ASN A 55 -1.01 43.97 -14.63
C ASN A 55 -2.16 44.95 -14.33
N ALA A 56 -3.22 44.49 -13.66
CA ALA A 56 -4.32 45.34 -13.23
C ALA A 56 -3.88 46.42 -12.23
N ALA A 57 -3.00 46.07 -11.27
CA ALA A 57 -2.45 47.02 -10.31
C ALA A 57 -1.58 48.10 -11.00
N ILE A 58 -0.79 47.71 -12.01
CA ILE A 58 0.01 48.65 -12.81
C ILE A 58 -0.90 49.63 -13.58
N GLU A 59 -1.94 49.13 -14.24
CA GLU A 59 -2.86 49.98 -15.00
C GLU A 59 -3.70 50.89 -14.08
N ALA A 60 -4.07 50.39 -12.90
CA ALA A 60 -4.74 51.19 -11.87
C ALA A 60 -3.85 52.34 -11.37
N ALA A 61 -2.55 52.09 -11.15
CA ALA A 61 -1.60 53.14 -10.81
C ALA A 61 -1.45 54.18 -11.93
N ARG A 62 -1.50 53.74 -13.19
CA ARG A 62 -1.43 54.61 -14.38
C ARG A 62 -2.66 55.51 -14.53
N ALA A 63 -3.83 55.04 -14.13
CA ALA A 63 -5.08 55.82 -14.11
C ALA A 63 -5.15 56.86 -12.98
N GLY A 64 -4.15 56.90 -12.08
CA GLY A 64 -4.08 57.86 -10.98
C GLY A 64 -5.27 57.75 -10.02
N ASP A 65 -5.91 58.87 -9.71
CA ASP A 65 -7.02 58.92 -8.75
C ASP A 65 -8.24 58.09 -9.18
N GLN A 66 -8.48 57.96 -10.50
CA GLN A 66 -9.58 57.16 -11.04
C GLN A 66 -9.36 55.64 -10.88
N GLY A 67 -8.10 55.22 -10.70
CA GLY A 67 -7.73 53.81 -10.56
C GLY A 67 -7.69 53.30 -9.12
N ARG A 68 -7.88 54.15 -8.11
CA ARG A 68 -7.71 53.78 -6.69
C ARG A 68 -8.55 52.57 -6.25
N GLY A 69 -9.82 52.50 -6.66
CA GLY A 69 -10.69 51.37 -6.34
C GLY A 69 -10.22 50.06 -7.00
N PHE A 70 -9.75 50.14 -8.25
CA PHE A 70 -9.20 48.99 -8.98
C PHE A 70 -7.88 48.51 -8.39
N ALA A 71 -7.04 49.41 -7.88
CA ALA A 71 -5.78 49.04 -7.23
C ALA A 71 -6.01 48.16 -5.99
N VAL A 72 -6.98 48.50 -5.15
CA VAL A 72 -7.31 47.71 -3.95
C VAL A 72 -7.81 46.31 -4.33
N VAL A 73 -8.68 46.22 -5.34
CA VAL A 73 -9.17 44.91 -5.82
C VAL A 73 -8.04 44.08 -6.41
N ALA A 74 -7.15 44.69 -7.20
CA ALA A 74 -5.99 44.01 -7.78
C ALA A 74 -5.06 43.44 -6.69
N ASP A 75 -4.79 44.20 -5.63
CA ASP A 75 -3.99 43.73 -4.51
C ASP A 75 -4.64 42.55 -3.75
N GLU A 76 -5.97 42.60 -3.54
CA GLU A 76 -6.70 41.50 -2.89
C GLU A 76 -6.67 40.22 -3.73
N VAL A 77 -6.88 40.33 -5.05
CA VAL A 77 -6.77 39.19 -5.98
C VAL A 77 -5.36 38.62 -5.96
N ARG A 78 -4.33 39.47 -5.89
CA ARG A 78 -2.93 39.04 -5.81
C ARG A 78 -2.65 38.25 -4.52
N GLN A 79 -3.15 38.73 -3.39
CA GLN A 79 -3.03 38.02 -2.11
C GLN A 79 -3.76 36.67 -2.15
N LEU A 80 -4.96 36.62 -2.75
CA LEU A 80 -5.71 35.38 -2.88
C LEU A 80 -4.95 34.35 -3.74
N ALA A 81 -4.42 34.78 -4.88
CA ALA A 81 -3.61 33.94 -5.76
C ALA A 81 -2.33 33.42 -5.06
N SER A 82 -1.66 34.25 -4.27
CA SER A 82 -0.51 33.83 -3.47
C SER A 82 -0.89 32.80 -2.41
N ARG A 83 -2.03 32.96 -1.73
CA ARG A 83 -2.54 32.00 -0.74
C ARG A 83 -2.93 30.68 -1.39
N THR A 84 -3.55 30.71 -2.58
CA THR A 84 -3.87 29.50 -3.35
C THR A 84 -2.59 28.76 -3.71
N SER A 85 -1.55 29.45 -4.17
CA SER A 85 -0.26 28.83 -4.53
C SER A 85 0.41 28.16 -3.34
N ALA A 86 0.39 28.81 -2.17
CA ALA A 86 0.89 28.22 -0.93
C ALA A 86 0.12 26.95 -0.54
N ALA A 87 -1.22 26.99 -0.59
CA ALA A 87 -2.04 25.83 -0.30
C ALA A 87 -1.79 24.66 -1.29
N THR A 88 -1.58 24.95 -2.58
CA THR A 88 -1.23 23.90 -3.55
C THR A 88 0.13 23.27 -3.27
N ALA A 89 1.09 24.03 -2.74
CA ALA A 89 2.40 23.49 -2.36
C ALA A 89 2.28 22.55 -1.15
N GLU A 90 1.50 22.91 -0.12
CA GLU A 90 1.22 22.05 1.03
C GLU A 90 0.51 20.76 0.61
N ILE A 91 -0.49 20.85 -0.27
CA ILE A 91 -1.18 19.65 -0.79
C ILE A 91 -0.21 18.75 -1.57
N THR A 92 0.70 19.34 -2.37
CA THR A 92 1.73 18.59 -3.10
C THR A 92 2.61 17.79 -2.15
N GLU A 93 3.00 18.37 -1.01
CA GLU A 93 3.77 17.65 0.02
C GLU A 93 3.00 16.44 0.56
N VAL A 94 1.73 16.63 0.92
CA VAL A 94 0.86 15.55 1.42
C VAL A 94 0.69 14.44 0.39
N VAL A 95 0.46 14.78 -0.87
CA VAL A 95 0.29 13.80 -1.96
C VAL A 95 1.58 13.02 -2.20
N ASN A 96 2.73 13.70 -2.21
CA ASN A 96 4.03 13.04 -2.33
C ASN A 96 4.30 12.11 -1.15
N ARG A 97 3.91 12.51 0.06
CA ARG A 97 4.02 11.66 1.24
C ARG A 97 3.13 10.42 1.13
N ASN A 98 1.89 10.57 0.64
CA ASN A 98 1.00 9.44 0.38
C ASN A 98 1.58 8.47 -0.65
N GLN A 99 2.19 8.98 -1.73
CA GLN A 99 2.86 8.14 -2.72
C GLN A 99 4.01 7.31 -2.12
N GLN A 100 4.82 7.92 -1.24
CA GLN A 100 5.88 7.20 -0.52
C GLN A 100 5.32 6.13 0.43
N LEU A 101 4.26 6.45 1.17
CA LEU A 101 3.61 5.51 2.08
C LEU A 101 3.01 4.32 1.32
N SER A 102 2.36 4.57 0.18
CA SER A 102 1.87 3.51 -0.72
C SER A 102 3.01 2.61 -1.20
N GLN A 103 4.14 3.18 -1.66
CA GLN A 103 5.28 2.37 -2.11
C GLN A 103 5.88 1.52 -0.98
N SER A 104 5.98 2.08 0.22
CA SER A 104 6.44 1.36 1.41
C SER A 104 5.50 0.21 1.76
N ALA A 105 4.18 0.44 1.70
CA ALA A 105 3.17 -0.57 1.98
C ALA A 105 3.24 -1.74 0.98
N VAL A 106 3.47 -1.48 -0.31
CA VAL A 106 3.71 -2.54 -1.31
C VAL A 106 4.92 -3.38 -0.92
N SER A 107 6.05 -2.76 -0.59
CA SER A 107 7.28 -3.48 -0.21
C SER A 107 7.09 -4.36 1.04
N ILE A 108 6.34 -3.88 2.04
CA ILE A 108 5.99 -4.65 3.23
C ILE A 108 5.14 -5.88 2.86
N ILE A 109 4.16 -5.70 1.96
CA ILE A 109 3.29 -6.81 1.53
C ILE A 109 4.08 -7.84 0.71
N GLU A 110 4.98 -7.42 -0.17
CA GLU A 110 5.87 -8.32 -0.91
C GLU A 110 6.74 -9.16 0.04
N GLY A 111 7.33 -8.53 1.05
CA GLY A 111 8.07 -9.26 2.09
C GLY A 111 7.18 -10.23 2.88
N SER A 112 5.93 -9.85 3.14
CA SER A 112 4.98 -10.72 3.84
C SER A 112 4.53 -11.91 2.98
N GLN A 113 4.40 -11.74 1.66
CA GLN A 113 4.15 -12.86 0.73
C GLN A 113 5.31 -13.84 0.73
N GLN A 114 6.57 -13.36 0.73
CA GLN A 114 7.73 -14.24 0.83
C GLN A 114 7.73 -15.06 2.12
N GLN A 115 7.36 -14.45 3.25
CA GLN A 115 7.22 -15.16 4.53
C GLN A 115 6.11 -16.21 4.49
N ALA A 116 4.95 -15.89 3.88
CA ALA A 116 3.85 -16.85 3.72
C ALA A 116 4.28 -18.08 2.90
N LEU A 117 5.01 -17.86 1.80
CA LEU A 117 5.59 -18.95 0.99
C LEU A 117 6.55 -19.82 1.80
N GLN A 118 7.41 -19.22 2.61
CA GLN A 118 8.33 -19.96 3.48
C GLN A 118 7.57 -20.80 4.52
N VAL A 119 6.48 -20.27 5.10
CA VAL A 119 5.65 -21.05 6.03
C VAL A 119 4.98 -22.22 5.31
N ASN A 120 4.46 -22.04 4.10
CA ASN A 120 3.90 -23.14 3.30
C ASN A 120 4.94 -24.25 3.04
N GLN A 121 6.20 -23.88 2.75
CA GLN A 121 7.29 -24.87 2.60
C GLN A 121 7.55 -25.65 3.90
N LEU A 122 7.62 -24.96 5.05
CA LEU A 122 7.83 -25.57 6.36
C LEU A 122 6.67 -26.51 6.73
N VAL A 123 5.43 -26.14 6.43
CA VAL A 123 4.25 -26.99 6.61
C VAL A 123 4.35 -28.26 5.76
N GLY A 124 4.82 -28.15 4.52
CA GLY A 124 5.09 -29.30 3.65
C GLY A 124 6.15 -30.24 4.24
N GLN A 125 7.28 -29.70 4.66
CA GLN A 125 8.35 -30.49 5.29
C GLN A 125 7.88 -31.18 6.58
N ALA A 126 7.14 -30.48 7.42
CA ALA A 126 6.61 -31.04 8.66
C ALA A 126 5.61 -32.18 8.36
N ARG A 127 4.81 -32.06 7.29
CA ARG A 127 3.90 -33.11 6.83
C ARG A 127 4.67 -34.39 6.46
N ASP A 128 5.78 -34.26 5.74
CA ASP A 128 6.61 -35.40 5.34
C ASP A 128 7.20 -36.12 6.56
N VAL A 129 7.75 -35.36 7.52
CA VAL A 129 8.28 -35.92 8.78
C VAL A 129 7.21 -36.67 9.56
N ILE A 130 5.98 -36.15 9.64
CA ILE A 130 4.88 -36.86 10.31
C ILE A 130 4.50 -38.16 9.59
N ASN A 131 4.49 -38.17 8.25
CA ASN A 131 4.21 -39.39 7.48
C ASN A 131 5.28 -40.46 7.73
N ASP A 132 6.55 -40.06 7.82
CA ASP A 132 7.65 -40.96 8.14
C ASP A 132 7.52 -41.55 9.55
N ILE A 133 7.17 -40.72 10.54
CA ILE A 133 6.90 -41.17 11.91
C ILE A 133 5.75 -42.18 11.94
N GLN A 134 4.66 -41.90 11.22
CA GLN A 134 3.51 -42.82 11.14
C GLN A 134 3.90 -44.15 10.51
N SER A 135 4.69 -44.14 9.43
CA SER A 135 5.20 -45.35 8.79
C SER A 135 6.10 -46.16 9.73
N ALA A 136 7.02 -45.49 10.44
CA ALA A 136 7.90 -46.12 11.40
C ALA A 136 7.12 -46.74 12.57
N ALA A 137 6.12 -46.04 13.11
CA ALA A 137 5.25 -46.54 14.17
C ALA A 137 4.48 -47.79 13.71
N GLN A 138 3.95 -47.80 12.49
CA GLN A 138 3.27 -48.98 11.94
C GLN A 138 4.21 -50.19 11.86
N LYS A 139 5.44 -50.00 11.38
CA LYS A 139 6.45 -51.08 11.33
C LYS A 139 6.77 -51.64 12.71
N VAL A 140 6.82 -50.78 13.73
CA VAL A 140 7.02 -51.22 15.13
C VAL A 140 5.85 -52.06 15.62
N VAL A 141 4.60 -51.63 15.38
CA VAL A 141 3.40 -52.38 15.74
C VAL A 141 3.35 -53.75 15.06
N ASP A 142 3.69 -53.80 13.77
CA ASP A 142 3.74 -55.05 13.00
C ASP A 142 4.80 -56.01 13.57
N ALA A 143 5.99 -55.50 13.90
CA ALA A 143 7.08 -56.30 14.48
C ALA A 143 6.70 -56.87 15.86
N VAL A 144 6.07 -56.06 16.72
CA VAL A 144 5.58 -56.51 18.04
C VAL A 144 4.50 -57.57 17.88
N SER A 145 3.58 -57.40 16.93
CA SER A 145 2.50 -58.36 16.66
C SER A 145 3.04 -59.70 16.16
N GLN A 146 4.05 -59.69 15.28
CA GLN A 146 4.74 -60.90 14.84
C GLN A 146 5.45 -61.62 15.99
N PHE A 147 6.09 -60.88 16.90
CA PHE A 147 6.75 -61.46 18.06
C PHE A 147 5.76 -62.13 19.02
N ALA A 148 4.64 -61.45 19.31
CA ALA A 148 3.57 -61.98 20.15
C ALA A 148 2.99 -63.29 19.58
N ASN A 149 2.72 -63.33 18.26
CA ASN A 149 2.21 -64.53 17.60
C ASN A 149 3.18 -65.72 17.69
N ARG A 150 4.49 -65.48 17.55
CA ARG A 150 5.53 -66.54 17.68
C ARG A 150 5.64 -67.10 19.09
N ILE A 151 5.41 -66.29 20.13
CA ILE A 151 5.37 -66.80 21.51
C ILE A 151 4.16 -67.70 21.71
N HIS A 152 3.00 -67.31 21.18
CA HIS A 152 1.76 -68.07 21.34
C HIS A 152 1.76 -69.42 20.58
N THR A 153 2.54 -69.54 19.50
CA THR A 153 2.67 -70.82 18.76
C THR A 153 3.68 -71.79 19.38
N LYS A 154 4.43 -71.37 20.41
CA LYS A 154 5.48 -72.18 21.06
C LYS A 154 5.08 -72.81 22.40
N ASN A 155 3.88 -72.52 22.90
CA ASN A 155 3.23 -73.22 24.03
C ASN A 155 2.12 -74.13 23.49
#